data_AF-A0ABD6FB86-F1
#
_entry.id   AF-A0ABD6FB86-F1
#
_cell.length_a   1.000
_cell.length_b   1.000
_cell.length_c   1.000
_cell.angle_alpha   90.00
_cell.angle_beta   90.00
_cell.angle_gamma   90.00
#
_symmetry.space_group_name_H-M   'P 1'
#
loop_
_entity.id
_entity.type
_entity.pdbx_description
1 polymer ?
#
loop_
_entity_poly.entity_id
_entity_poly.type
_entity_poly.pdbx_seq_one_letter_code
_entity_poly.pdbx_strand_id
1 'polypeptide(L)'
;MTRIFRLPSKRLVSSCLPSLAAALSLLLTAVPAQAQQSRSIEERLRAQLHLTTAQLHAVQNELAALKAGLGSSAGGAAENADELASLGQELARVKAQLAAEREARSRLAGDSRQAREAVEKANALVAQYRDAYDELLRLARASEAERQRLNATLERQRTALDQCAAKNAALHALGQEILNAYERVDLGAVIAARQPFAARARVRLEEAAQQYGDKLYDGRFDAHAVTTPAHGDEANAPPAAP
;
A
#
# COMPACT_ATOMS: atom_id res chain seq x y z
N MET A 1 19.97 50.03 -14.44
CA MET A 1 19.69 48.84 -13.62
C MET A 1 19.98 47.60 -14.44
N THR A 2 20.71 46.66 -13.81
CA THR A 2 20.86 45.24 -14.14
C THR A 2 21.60 44.85 -15.42
N ARG A 3 22.91 44.64 -15.25
CA ARG A 3 23.81 43.97 -16.18
C ARG A 3 23.43 42.50 -16.35
N ILE A 4 23.30 42.10 -17.61
CA ILE A 4 23.30 40.73 -18.10
C ILE A 4 24.71 40.15 -17.86
N PHE A 5 24.83 39.12 -17.03
CA PHE A 5 26.07 38.36 -16.86
C PHE A 5 25.80 36.91 -17.28
N ARG A 6 26.38 36.53 -18.41
CA ARG A 6 26.36 35.21 -19.02
C ARG A 6 27.78 34.66 -18.91
N LEU A 7 27.98 33.53 -18.24
CA LEU A 7 29.22 32.77 -18.19
C LEU A 7 28.90 31.29 -17.86
N PRO A 8 29.80 30.32 -18.15
CA PRO A 8 29.54 29.38 -19.23
C PRO A 8 29.73 27.89 -18.85
N SER A 9 29.28 27.02 -19.78
CA SER A 9 29.88 25.73 -20.17
C SER A 9 30.61 24.88 -19.13
N LYS A 10 30.11 23.65 -18.89
CA LYS A 10 30.94 22.43 -18.95
C LYS A 10 30.17 21.27 -19.58
N ARG A 11 30.61 20.86 -20.77
CA ARG A 11 30.42 19.51 -21.32
C ARG A 11 31.56 18.64 -20.80
N LEU A 12 31.26 17.41 -20.39
CA LEU A 12 32.10 16.21 -20.25
C LEU A 12 31.05 15.10 -20.02
N VAL A 13 30.59 14.29 -20.98
CA VAL A 13 31.29 13.26 -21.77
C VAL A 13 32.46 12.66 -21.01
N SER A 14 32.26 11.48 -20.40
CA SER A 14 33.13 10.31 -20.53
C SER A 14 32.67 9.18 -19.57
N SER A 15 32.11 8.13 -20.18
CA SER A 15 32.40 6.71 -19.92
C SER A 15 32.98 6.28 -18.56
N CYS A 16 32.19 5.53 -17.80
CA CYS A 16 32.60 4.34 -17.04
C CYS A 16 31.37 3.64 -16.41
N LEU A 17 30.63 2.88 -17.22
CA LEU A 17 29.59 1.93 -16.80
C LEU A 17 29.79 0.72 -17.71
N PRO A 18 30.47 -0.35 -17.23
CA PRO A 18 29.73 -1.39 -16.51
C PRO A 18 30.59 -2.12 -15.46
N SER A 19 30.57 -1.68 -14.21
CA SER A 19 31.06 -2.47 -13.06
C SER A 19 30.29 -2.12 -11.79
N LEU A 20 28.95 -2.15 -11.84
CA LEU A 20 28.14 -1.99 -10.63
C LEU A 20 26.79 -2.71 -10.72
N ALA A 21 26.73 -3.84 -11.44
CA ALA A 21 25.51 -4.65 -11.54
C ALA A 21 25.64 -6.02 -10.85
N ALA A 22 26.74 -6.27 -10.11
CA ALA A 22 26.99 -7.54 -9.44
C ALA A 22 27.05 -7.45 -7.89
N ALA A 23 26.64 -6.32 -7.31
CA ALA A 23 26.72 -6.10 -5.85
C ALA A 23 25.38 -5.82 -5.18
N LEU A 24 24.25 -5.93 -5.89
CA LEU A 24 22.93 -5.59 -5.38
C LEU A 24 21.93 -6.76 -5.47
N SER A 25 22.38 -7.96 -5.10
CA SER A 25 21.49 -9.12 -4.89
C SER A 25 21.85 -9.94 -3.65
N LEU A 26 22.58 -9.35 -2.71
CA LEU A 26 22.96 -10.02 -1.46
C LEU A 26 22.76 -9.12 -0.25
N LEU A 27 21.55 -8.59 -0.06
CA LEU A 27 21.24 -7.77 1.11
C LEU A 27 19.82 -8.02 1.65
N LEU A 28 19.41 -9.28 1.79
CA LEU A 28 18.13 -9.60 2.45
C LEU A 28 18.08 -10.86 3.33
N THR A 29 19.21 -11.35 3.85
CA THR A 29 19.17 -12.42 4.87
C THR A 29 20.35 -12.30 5.85
N ALA A 30 20.29 -11.35 6.77
CA ALA A 30 21.25 -11.28 7.89
C ALA A 30 20.68 -10.60 9.14
N VAL A 31 19.55 -11.09 9.66
CA VAL A 31 19.14 -10.85 11.06
C VAL A 31 18.49 -12.16 11.52
N PRO A 32 19.17 -12.97 12.36
CA PRO A 32 19.46 -12.61 13.73
C PRO A 32 20.86 -13.08 14.20
N ALA A 33 21.92 -12.34 13.88
CA ALA A 33 23.26 -12.60 14.44
C ALA A 33 23.73 -11.51 15.43
N GLN A 34 23.05 -10.36 15.50
CA GLN A 34 23.43 -9.25 16.37
C GLN A 34 23.09 -9.45 17.85
N ALA A 35 22.23 -10.43 18.18
CA ALA A 35 21.91 -10.78 19.57
C ALA A 35 22.96 -11.70 20.23
N GLN A 36 23.72 -12.46 19.44
CA GLN A 36 24.77 -13.36 19.94
C GLN A 36 26.07 -12.58 20.22
N GLN A 37 26.39 -11.61 19.36
CA GLN A 37 27.57 -10.75 19.51
C GLN A 37 27.46 -9.80 20.72
N SER A 38 26.25 -9.31 21.05
CA SER A 38 26.04 -8.46 22.22
C SER A 38 26.19 -9.21 23.55
N ARG A 39 25.69 -10.45 23.64
CA ARG A 39 25.85 -11.31 24.84
C ARG A 39 27.32 -11.58 25.17
N SER A 40 28.13 -11.88 24.15
CA SER A 40 29.58 -12.11 24.30
C SER A 40 30.33 -10.88 24.85
N ILE A 41 29.93 -9.67 24.42
CA ILE A 41 30.56 -8.42 24.88
C ILE A 41 30.12 -8.08 26.31
N GLU A 42 28.84 -8.28 26.65
CA GLU A 42 28.33 -8.08 28.00
C GLU A 42 28.96 -9.03 29.04
N GLU A 43 29.16 -10.31 28.68
CA GLU A 43 29.84 -11.29 29.52
C GLU A 43 31.31 -10.92 29.75
N ARG A 44 32.01 -10.45 28.71
CA ARG A 44 33.39 -9.97 28.82
C ARG A 44 33.49 -8.72 29.70
N LEU A 45 32.55 -7.78 29.60
CA LEU A 45 32.50 -6.60 30.47
C LEU A 45 32.24 -6.97 31.93
N ARG A 46 31.37 -7.95 32.20
CA ARG A 46 31.14 -8.45 33.57
C ARG A 46 32.39 -9.12 34.13
N ALA A 47 33.06 -9.97 33.34
CA ALA A 47 34.31 -10.59 33.75
C ALA A 47 35.38 -9.54 34.04
N GLN A 48 35.48 -8.50 33.22
CA GLN A 48 36.41 -7.40 33.43
C GLN A 48 36.09 -6.60 34.69
N LEU A 49 34.81 -6.32 34.98
CA LEU A 49 34.38 -5.68 36.24
C LEU A 49 34.65 -6.53 37.48
N HIS A 50 34.43 -7.85 37.41
CA HIS A 50 34.77 -8.77 38.50
C HIS A 50 36.28 -8.79 38.76
N LEU A 51 37.08 -8.80 37.70
CA LEU A 51 38.54 -8.82 37.79
C LEU A 51 39.07 -7.49 38.36
N THR A 52 38.52 -6.34 37.94
CA THR A 52 38.90 -5.04 38.54
C THR A 52 38.44 -4.90 39.99
N THR A 53 37.29 -5.47 40.35
CA THR A 53 36.80 -5.48 41.73
C THR A 53 37.69 -6.36 42.62
N ALA A 54 38.10 -7.53 42.12
CA ALA A 54 39.04 -8.40 42.81
C ALA A 54 40.41 -7.73 42.97
N GLN A 55 40.89 -6.99 41.95
CA GLN A 55 42.13 -6.21 42.04
C GLN A 55 42.03 -5.08 43.08
N LEU A 56 40.90 -4.37 43.15
CA LEU A 56 40.68 -3.35 44.19
C LEU A 56 40.71 -3.95 45.60
N HIS A 57 40.08 -5.11 45.80
CA HIS A 57 40.11 -5.79 47.09
C HIS A 57 41.52 -6.31 47.44
N ALA A 58 42.28 -6.81 46.47
CA ALA A 58 43.66 -7.23 46.67
C ALA A 58 44.55 -6.05 47.11
N VAL A 59 44.48 -4.91 46.41
CA VAL A 59 45.24 -3.70 46.76
C VAL A 59 44.80 -3.14 48.12
N GLN A 60 43.52 -3.24 48.45
CA GLN A 60 43.01 -2.79 49.75
C GLN A 60 43.49 -3.68 50.90
N ASN A 61 43.63 -4.99 50.67
CA ASN A 61 44.20 -5.93 51.63
C ASN A 61 45.71 -5.73 51.79
N GLU A 62 46.43 -5.46 50.70
CA GLU A 62 47.86 -5.11 50.74
C GLU A 62 48.08 -3.80 51.51
N LEU A 63 47.22 -2.79 51.31
CA LEU A 63 47.27 -1.55 52.10
C LEU A 63 47.00 -1.78 53.59
N ALA A 64 46.06 -2.65 53.93
CA ALA A 64 45.79 -3.00 55.33
C ALA A 64 46.97 -3.75 55.96
N ALA A 65 47.63 -4.64 55.21
CA ALA A 65 48.81 -5.37 55.66
C ALA A 65 50.02 -4.45 55.86
N LEU A 66 50.27 -3.52 54.92
CA LEU A 66 51.33 -2.52 55.02
C LEU A 66 51.10 -1.58 56.20
N LYS A 67 49.85 -1.11 56.40
CA LYS A 67 49.49 -0.26 57.53
C LYS A 67 49.60 -0.97 58.88
N ALA A 68 49.38 -2.28 58.93
CA ALA A 68 49.60 -3.09 60.13
C ALA A 68 51.09 -3.32 60.42
N GLY A 69 51.92 -3.54 59.39
CA GLY A 69 53.38 -3.62 59.50
C GLY A 69 54.05 -2.29 59.87
N LEU A 70 53.38 -1.17 59.60
CA LEU A 70 53.80 0.16 59.97
C LEU A 70 53.67 0.49 61.46
N GLY A 71 52.69 -0.12 62.14
CA GLY A 71 52.52 0.01 63.58
C GLY A 71 53.63 -0.65 64.41
N SER A 72 54.46 -1.51 63.81
CA SER A 72 55.54 -2.22 64.49
C SER A 72 56.95 -1.63 64.26
N SER A 73 57.10 -0.58 63.44
CA SER A 73 58.39 0.06 63.10
C SER A 73 58.30 1.58 63.22
N ALA A 74 58.63 2.13 64.39
CA ALA A 74 58.47 3.56 64.70
C ALA A 74 59.47 4.51 64.00
N GLY A 75 60.47 4.01 63.25
CA GLY A 75 61.47 4.84 62.54
C GLY A 75 61.06 5.33 61.16
N GLY A 76 60.10 4.68 60.49
CA GLY A 76 59.59 5.05 59.16
C GLY A 76 58.24 5.79 59.21
N ALA A 77 57.72 6.07 60.41
CA ALA A 77 56.35 6.56 60.60
C ALA A 77 56.04 7.89 59.90
N ALA A 78 57.05 8.71 59.59
CA ALA A 78 56.86 9.97 58.87
C ALA A 78 56.69 9.78 57.35
N GLU A 79 57.57 9.06 56.66
CA GLU A 79 57.44 8.76 55.22
C GLU A 79 56.14 7.99 54.92
N ASN A 80 55.81 7.05 55.79
CA ASN A 80 54.60 6.25 55.62
C ASN A 80 53.32 7.01 55.97
N ALA A 81 53.39 8.08 56.77
CA ALA A 81 52.25 8.97 56.99
C ALA A 81 51.96 9.80 55.73
N ASP A 82 52.98 10.27 55.02
CA ASP A 82 52.84 10.99 53.76
C ASP A 82 52.32 10.08 52.64
N GLU A 83 52.78 8.83 52.56
CA GLU A 83 52.23 7.83 51.62
C GLU A 83 50.77 7.47 51.91
N LEU A 84 50.39 7.32 53.18
CA LEU A 84 48.99 7.10 53.56
C LEU A 84 48.11 8.31 53.21
N ALA A 85 48.65 9.52 53.32
CA ALA A 85 47.95 10.74 52.93
C ALA A 85 47.77 10.84 51.40
N SER A 86 48.81 10.51 50.63
CA SER A 86 48.74 10.53 49.15
C SER A 86 47.77 9.47 48.62
N LEU A 87 47.82 8.24 49.15
CA LEU A 87 46.88 7.17 48.80
C LEU A 87 45.44 7.50 49.22
N GLY A 88 45.27 8.21 50.35
CA GLY A 88 43.97 8.75 50.75
C GLY A 88 43.41 9.75 49.74
N GLN A 89 44.25 10.64 49.21
CA GLN A 89 43.88 11.58 48.15
C GLN A 89 43.57 10.87 46.82
N GLU A 90 44.35 9.87 46.44
CA GLU A 90 44.10 9.08 45.23
C GLU A 90 42.79 8.30 45.32
N LEU A 91 42.50 7.66 46.46
CA LEU A 91 41.21 7.00 46.70
C LEU A 91 40.05 7.98 46.63
N ALA A 92 40.21 9.20 47.18
CA ALA A 92 39.20 10.24 47.06
C ALA A 92 38.96 10.65 45.60
N ARG A 93 40.03 10.81 44.80
CA ARG A 93 39.95 11.12 43.36
C ARG A 93 39.28 10.01 42.56
N VAL A 94 39.68 8.75 42.78
CA VAL A 94 39.08 7.59 42.08
C VAL A 94 37.61 7.43 42.44
N LYS A 95 37.24 7.61 43.72
CA LYS A 95 35.83 7.59 44.14
C LYS A 95 35.02 8.71 43.48
N ALA A 96 35.57 9.92 43.38
CA ALA A 96 34.92 11.04 42.70
C ALA A 96 34.74 10.77 41.19
N GLN A 97 35.76 10.22 40.53
CA GLN A 97 35.67 9.82 39.11
C GLN A 97 34.63 8.73 38.89
N LEU A 98 34.57 7.71 39.75
CA LEU A 98 33.58 6.64 39.65
C LEU A 98 32.15 7.16 39.86
N ALA A 99 31.95 8.12 40.76
CA ALA A 99 30.66 8.78 40.94
C ALA A 99 30.26 9.58 39.68
N ALA A 100 31.20 10.34 39.10
CA ALA A 100 30.96 11.10 37.87
C ALA A 100 30.65 10.19 36.68
N GLU A 101 31.37 9.08 36.50
CA GLU A 101 31.08 8.11 35.43
C GLU A 101 29.70 7.45 35.60
N ARG A 102 29.31 7.11 36.83
CA ARG A 102 27.98 6.54 37.09
C ARG A 102 26.87 7.51 36.72
N GLU A 103 27.05 8.79 37.03
CA GLU A 103 26.11 9.83 36.65
C GLU A 103 26.10 10.07 35.14
N ALA A 104 27.26 10.12 34.49
CA ALA A 104 27.33 10.21 33.03
C ALA A 104 26.63 9.02 32.35
N ARG A 105 26.83 7.81 32.87
CA ARG A 105 26.20 6.58 32.35
C ARG A 105 24.70 6.56 32.57
N SER A 106 24.21 7.06 33.70
CA SER A 106 22.76 7.16 33.95
C SER A 106 22.10 8.18 33.01
N ARG A 107 22.75 9.32 32.76
CA ARG A 107 22.30 10.31 31.77
C ARG A 107 22.25 9.73 30.36
N LEU A 108 23.34 9.13 29.89
CA LEU A 108 23.41 8.44 28.59
C LEU A 108 22.32 7.36 28.43
N ALA A 109 22.04 6.60 29.50
CA ALA A 109 20.96 5.61 29.48
C ALA A 109 19.57 6.26 29.39
N GLY A 110 19.36 7.40 30.05
CA GLY A 110 18.15 8.21 29.93
C GLY A 110 17.96 8.75 28.51
N ASP A 111 18.99 9.39 27.96
CA ASP A 111 18.98 9.95 26.60
C ASP A 111 18.74 8.85 25.54
N SER A 112 19.38 7.68 25.72
CA SER A 112 19.18 6.53 24.84
C SER A 112 17.74 6.02 24.86
N ARG A 113 17.10 6.00 26.04
CA ARG A 113 15.67 5.63 26.15
C ARG A 113 14.77 6.66 25.49
N GLN A 114 14.99 7.95 25.74
CA GLN A 114 14.22 9.02 25.12
C GLN A 114 14.35 9.02 23.59
N ALA A 115 15.57 8.79 23.07
CA ALA A 115 15.81 8.68 21.64
C ALA A 115 15.05 7.48 21.02
N ARG A 116 15.04 6.33 21.70
CA ARG A 116 14.29 5.14 21.26
C ARG A 116 12.79 5.41 21.24
N GLU A 117 12.24 5.99 22.31
CA GLU A 117 10.82 6.36 22.38
C GLU A 117 10.43 7.37 21.30
N ALA A 118 11.30 8.33 21.00
CA ALA A 118 11.07 9.30 19.93
C ALA A 118 11.03 8.63 18.56
N VAL A 119 11.94 7.68 18.30
CA VAL A 119 11.97 6.90 17.05
C VAL A 119 10.74 6.00 16.94
N GLU A 120 10.33 5.34 18.03
CA GLU A 120 9.12 4.50 18.05
C GLU A 120 7.86 5.33 17.75
N LYS A 121 7.73 6.51 18.36
CA LYS A 121 6.62 7.44 18.07
C LYS A 121 6.65 7.92 16.62
N ALA A 122 7.82 8.27 16.09
CA ALA A 122 7.96 8.68 14.70
C ALA A 122 7.57 7.55 13.73
N ASN A 123 8.00 6.32 14.00
CA ASN A 123 7.64 5.15 13.21
C ASN A 123 6.14 4.85 13.28
N ALA A 124 5.51 5.01 14.45
CA ALA A 124 4.08 4.85 14.61
C ALA A 124 3.29 5.88 13.79
N LEU A 125 3.73 7.15 13.77
CA LEU A 125 3.11 8.18 12.92
C LEU A 125 3.28 7.85 11.43
N VAL A 126 4.46 7.43 11.00
CA VAL A 126 4.70 7.02 9.61
C VAL A 126 3.82 5.84 9.22
N ALA A 127 3.64 4.85 10.10
CA ALA A 127 2.73 3.73 9.86
C ALA A 127 1.28 4.22 9.71
N GLN A 128 0.80 5.08 10.62
CA GLN A 128 -0.54 5.66 10.54
C GLN A 128 -0.77 6.43 9.23
N TYR A 129 0.20 7.23 8.77
CA TYR A 129 0.09 7.94 7.50
C TYR A 129 0.06 7.00 6.30
N ARG A 130 0.80 5.88 6.35
CA ARG A 130 0.76 4.86 5.30
C ARG A 130 -0.60 4.16 5.27
N ASP A 131 -1.10 3.73 6.42
CA ASP A 131 -2.41 3.08 6.53
C ASP A 131 -3.54 4.00 6.03
N ALA A 132 -3.49 5.28 6.42
CA ALA A 132 -4.45 6.27 5.93
C ALA A 132 -4.36 6.49 4.41
N TYR A 133 -3.14 6.48 3.85
CA TYR A 133 -2.93 6.61 2.41
C TYR A 133 -3.46 5.39 1.65
N ASP A 134 -3.19 4.18 2.15
CA ASP A 134 -3.67 2.94 1.55
C ASP A 134 -5.20 2.86 1.59
N GLU A 135 -5.82 3.30 2.69
CA GLU A 135 -7.28 3.36 2.80
C GLU A 135 -7.88 4.39 1.83
N LEU A 136 -7.25 5.56 1.65
CA LEU A 136 -7.66 6.54 0.64
C LEU A 136 -7.55 5.97 -0.78
N LEU A 137 -6.48 5.22 -1.08
CA LEU A 137 -6.33 4.54 -2.37
C LEU A 137 -7.42 3.48 -2.58
N ARG A 138 -7.75 2.72 -1.54
CA ARG A 138 -8.82 1.72 -1.57
C ARG A 138 -10.17 2.37 -1.84
N LEU A 139 -10.49 3.46 -1.13
CA LEU A 139 -11.71 4.24 -1.33
C LEU A 139 -11.78 4.81 -2.76
N ALA A 140 -10.68 5.38 -3.26
CA ALA A 140 -10.62 5.93 -4.61
C ALA A 140 -10.90 4.87 -5.68
N ARG A 141 -10.29 3.68 -5.54
CA ARG A 141 -10.54 2.55 -6.45
C ARG A 141 -11.97 2.04 -6.36
N ALA A 142 -12.53 1.95 -5.16
CA ALA A 142 -13.93 1.56 -4.97
C ALA A 142 -14.90 2.56 -5.63
N SER A 143 -14.66 3.86 -5.44
CA SER A 143 -15.47 4.92 -6.06
C SER A 143 -15.38 4.89 -7.58
N GLU A 144 -14.19 4.65 -8.15
CA GLU A 144 -14.03 4.53 -9.60
C GLU A 144 -14.73 3.28 -10.15
N ALA A 145 -14.66 2.15 -9.45
CA ALA A 145 -15.39 0.94 -9.83
C ALA A 145 -16.92 1.15 -9.78
N GLU A 146 -17.43 1.86 -8.77
CA GLU A 146 -18.83 2.23 -8.69
C GLU A 146 -19.26 3.15 -9.85
N ARG A 147 -18.44 4.16 -10.18
CA ARG A 147 -18.67 5.03 -11.34
C ARG A 147 -18.76 4.23 -12.64
N GLN A 148 -17.83 3.31 -12.86
CA GLN A 148 -17.83 2.46 -14.05
C GLN A 148 -19.08 1.56 -14.10
N ARG A 149 -19.47 0.97 -12.96
CA ARG A 149 -20.69 0.16 -12.87
C ARG A 149 -21.96 0.97 -13.15
N LEU A 150 -22.04 2.19 -12.60
CA LEU A 150 -23.18 3.08 -12.84
C LEU A 150 -23.22 3.54 -14.29
N ASN A 151 -22.09 3.93 -14.88
CA ASN A 151 -22.00 4.29 -16.30
C ASN A 151 -22.43 3.12 -17.20
N ALA A 152 -21.94 1.91 -16.94
CA ALA A 152 -22.35 0.72 -17.69
C ALA A 152 -23.86 0.40 -17.54
N THR A 153 -24.46 0.77 -16.41
CA THR A 153 -25.91 0.62 -16.19
C THR A 153 -26.69 1.69 -16.93
N LEU A 154 -26.21 2.94 -16.91
CA LEU A 154 -26.80 4.05 -17.67
C LEU A 154 -26.76 3.78 -19.17
N GLU A 155 -25.64 3.33 -19.72
CA GLU A 155 -25.53 3.01 -21.15
C GLU A 155 -26.47 1.86 -21.57
N ARG A 156 -26.62 0.83 -20.72
CA ARG A 156 -27.60 -0.24 -20.95
C ARG A 156 -29.03 0.30 -20.95
N GLN A 157 -29.38 1.13 -19.97
CA GLN A 157 -30.72 1.74 -19.91
C GLN A 157 -30.98 2.68 -21.09
N ARG A 158 -29.98 3.46 -21.50
CA ARG A 158 -30.06 4.33 -22.68
C ARG A 158 -30.32 3.52 -23.94
N THR A 159 -29.54 2.46 -24.14
CA THR A 159 -29.73 1.53 -25.27
C THR A 159 -31.14 0.90 -25.23
N ALA A 160 -31.64 0.53 -24.05
CA ALA A 160 -32.99 0.01 -23.88
C ALA A 160 -34.06 1.02 -24.33
N LEU A 161 -33.91 2.28 -23.92
CA LEU A 161 -34.83 3.36 -24.26
C LEU A 161 -34.79 3.66 -25.76
N ASP A 162 -33.62 3.70 -26.36
CA ASP A 162 -33.46 3.93 -27.80
C ASP A 162 -34.12 2.81 -28.62
N GLN A 163 -33.93 1.55 -28.20
CA GLN A 163 -34.61 0.40 -28.83
C GLN A 163 -36.13 0.45 -28.65
N CYS A 164 -36.61 0.82 -27.46
CA CYS A 164 -38.03 0.98 -27.18
C CYS A 164 -38.65 2.09 -28.04
N ALA A 165 -37.98 3.25 -28.15
CA ALA A 165 -38.40 4.36 -28.98
C ALA A 165 -38.44 3.97 -30.47
N ALA A 166 -37.43 3.26 -30.97
CA ALA A 166 -37.40 2.78 -32.35
C ALA A 166 -38.54 1.79 -32.65
N LYS A 167 -38.79 0.83 -31.75
CA LYS A 167 -39.90 -0.12 -31.88
C LYS A 167 -41.27 0.56 -31.79
N ASN A 168 -41.43 1.52 -30.89
CA ASN A 168 -42.65 2.30 -30.78
C ASN A 168 -42.93 3.09 -32.06
N ALA A 169 -41.93 3.76 -32.63
CA ALA A 169 -42.05 4.45 -33.91
C ALA A 169 -42.41 3.48 -35.05
N ALA A 170 -41.79 2.30 -35.10
CA ALA A 170 -42.10 1.26 -36.09
C ALA A 170 -43.55 0.75 -35.96
N LEU A 171 -44.03 0.51 -34.73
CA LEU A 171 -45.41 0.09 -34.48
C LEU A 171 -46.42 1.19 -34.84
N HIS A 172 -46.11 2.46 -34.58
CA HIS A 172 -46.95 3.58 -35.02
C HIS A 172 -47.03 3.68 -36.54
N ALA A 173 -45.90 3.56 -37.24
CA ALA A 173 -45.86 3.54 -38.71
C ALA A 173 -46.67 2.36 -39.26
N LEU A 174 -46.53 1.17 -38.68
CA LEU A 174 -47.32 -0.01 -39.03
C LEU A 174 -48.82 0.21 -38.83
N GLY A 175 -49.21 0.83 -37.71
CA GLY A 175 -50.60 1.20 -37.46
C GLY A 175 -51.16 2.13 -38.54
N GLN A 176 -50.39 3.14 -38.94
CA GLN A 176 -50.77 4.02 -40.05
C GLN A 176 -50.84 3.28 -41.39
N GLU A 177 -49.93 2.35 -41.67
CA GLU A 177 -50.01 1.49 -42.87
C GLU A 177 -51.31 0.69 -42.90
N ILE A 178 -51.70 0.07 -41.77
CA ILE A 178 -52.93 -0.71 -41.66
C ILE A 178 -54.17 0.18 -41.87
N LEU A 179 -54.22 1.36 -41.23
CA LEU A 179 -55.32 2.31 -41.43
C LEU A 179 -55.42 2.74 -42.90
N ASN A 180 -54.30 3.14 -43.51
CA ASN A 180 -54.26 3.52 -44.92
C ASN A 180 -54.62 2.37 -45.87
N ALA A 181 -54.31 1.13 -45.52
CA ALA A 181 -54.70 -0.05 -46.28
C ALA A 181 -56.22 -0.28 -46.20
N TYR A 182 -56.81 -0.10 -45.02
CA TYR A 182 -58.26 -0.21 -44.82
C TYR A 182 -59.03 0.84 -45.64
N GLU A 183 -58.59 2.11 -45.60
CA GLU A 183 -59.19 3.20 -46.40
C GLU A 183 -59.14 2.91 -47.92
N ARG A 184 -58.04 2.33 -48.41
CA ARG A 184 -57.88 1.98 -49.83
C ARG A 184 -58.70 0.75 -50.22
N VAL A 185 -58.82 -0.23 -49.32
CA VAL A 185 -59.64 -1.43 -49.53
C VAL A 185 -61.13 -1.06 -49.54
N ASP A 186 -61.62 -0.17 -48.69
CA ASP A 186 -63.04 0.24 -48.69
C ASP A 186 -63.49 0.82 -50.04
N LEU A 187 -62.66 1.66 -50.68
CA LEU A 187 -63.02 2.30 -51.96
C LEU A 187 -62.95 1.33 -53.15
N GLY A 188 -61.96 0.44 -53.20
CA GLY A 188 -61.75 -0.49 -54.32
C GLY A 188 -62.46 -1.84 -54.16
N ALA A 189 -62.52 -2.37 -52.93
CA ALA A 189 -63.08 -3.68 -52.64
C ALA A 189 -64.60 -3.67 -52.59
N VAL A 190 -65.28 -2.57 -52.22
CA VAL A 190 -66.76 -2.49 -52.33
C VAL A 190 -67.21 -2.57 -53.80
N ILE A 191 -66.44 -1.99 -54.72
CA ILE A 191 -66.70 -2.08 -56.17
C ILE A 191 -66.37 -3.50 -56.69
N ALA A 192 -65.29 -4.12 -56.23
CA ALA A 192 -64.89 -5.47 -56.65
C ALA A 192 -65.72 -6.61 -56.00
N ALA A 193 -66.22 -6.43 -54.78
CA ALA A 193 -67.01 -7.40 -54.02
C ALA A 193 -68.40 -7.64 -54.62
N ARG A 194 -68.88 -6.74 -55.48
CA ARG A 194 -70.07 -6.98 -56.32
C ARG A 194 -69.84 -7.99 -57.44
N GLN A 195 -68.62 -8.49 -57.64
CA GLN A 195 -68.32 -9.50 -58.65
C GLN A 195 -68.08 -10.91 -58.04
N PRO A 196 -68.75 -11.97 -58.56
CA PRO A 196 -68.78 -13.30 -57.94
C PRO A 196 -67.49 -14.13 -58.04
N PHE A 197 -66.33 -13.54 -58.40
CA PHE A 197 -65.05 -14.26 -58.59
C PHE A 197 -63.90 -13.78 -57.67
N ALA A 198 -64.23 -13.22 -56.50
CA ALA A 198 -63.27 -12.60 -55.58
C ALA A 198 -62.34 -13.56 -54.81
N ALA A 199 -62.10 -14.80 -55.27
CA ALA A 199 -61.19 -15.75 -54.63
C ALA A 199 -59.77 -15.17 -54.46
N ARG A 200 -59.29 -14.43 -55.47
CA ARG A 200 -58.00 -13.71 -55.42
C ARG A 200 -57.98 -12.58 -54.38
N ALA A 201 -59.12 -11.95 -54.09
CA ALA A 201 -59.20 -10.91 -53.08
C ALA A 201 -59.10 -11.51 -51.66
N ARG A 202 -59.68 -12.70 -51.43
CA ARG A 202 -59.56 -13.42 -50.16
C ARG A 202 -58.10 -13.79 -49.85
N VAL A 203 -57.38 -14.37 -50.83
CA VAL A 203 -55.96 -14.71 -50.69
C VAL A 203 -55.11 -13.47 -50.39
N ARG A 204 -55.35 -12.34 -51.07
CA ARG A 204 -54.64 -11.08 -50.80
C ARG A 204 -54.88 -10.53 -49.39
N LEU A 205 -56.10 -10.70 -48.86
CA LEU A 205 -56.41 -10.30 -47.48
C LEU A 205 -55.72 -11.22 -46.46
N GLU A 206 -55.65 -12.52 -46.73
CA GLU A 206 -54.91 -13.49 -45.91
C GLU A 206 -53.40 -13.18 -45.92
N GLU A 207 -52.80 -12.95 -47.10
CA GLU A 207 -51.39 -12.55 -47.22
C GLU A 207 -51.08 -11.24 -46.48
N ALA A 208 -51.96 -10.24 -46.60
CA ALA A 208 -51.81 -8.98 -45.88
C ALA A 208 -51.89 -9.18 -44.35
N ALA A 209 -52.87 -9.96 -43.87
CA ALA A 209 -53.01 -10.27 -42.45
C ALA A 209 -51.76 -10.99 -41.90
N GLN A 210 -51.16 -11.89 -42.69
CA GLN A 210 -49.95 -12.62 -42.31
C GLN A 210 -48.74 -11.69 -42.25
N GLN A 211 -48.52 -10.85 -43.28
CA GLN A 211 -47.43 -9.87 -43.31
C GLN A 211 -47.52 -8.84 -42.17
N TYR A 212 -48.71 -8.36 -41.85
CA TYR A 212 -48.90 -7.45 -40.72
C TYR A 212 -48.73 -8.16 -39.38
N GLY A 213 -49.13 -9.42 -39.28
CA GLY A 213 -48.88 -10.28 -38.10
C GLY A 213 -47.39 -10.44 -37.82
N ASP A 214 -46.59 -10.72 -38.85
CA ASP A 214 -45.13 -10.87 -38.74
C ASP A 214 -44.48 -9.56 -38.29
N LYS A 215 -44.81 -8.43 -38.94
CA LYS A 215 -44.28 -7.10 -38.56
C LYS A 215 -44.65 -6.71 -37.12
N LEU A 216 -45.87 -7.05 -36.66
CA LEU A 216 -46.31 -6.77 -35.30
C LEU A 216 -45.56 -7.65 -34.28
N TYR A 217 -45.26 -8.89 -34.64
CA TYR A 217 -44.47 -9.81 -33.83
C TYR A 217 -43.03 -9.33 -33.69
N ASP A 218 -42.38 -8.96 -34.80
CA ASP A 218 -41.00 -8.45 -34.84
C ASP A 218 -40.85 -7.10 -34.11
N GLY A 219 -41.88 -6.27 -34.19
CA GLY A 219 -41.94 -4.97 -33.52
C GLY A 219 -42.13 -5.03 -31.99
N ARG A 220 -42.41 -6.21 -31.40
CA ARG A 220 -42.57 -6.31 -29.94
C ARG A 220 -41.25 -6.06 -29.21
N PHE A 221 -41.29 -5.16 -28.22
CA PHE A 221 -40.16 -4.95 -27.33
C PHE A 221 -40.13 -6.05 -26.26
N ASP A 222 -38.97 -6.70 -26.11
CA ASP A 222 -38.73 -7.68 -25.05
C ASP A 222 -37.80 -7.05 -24.00
N ALA A 223 -38.34 -6.80 -22.81
CA ALA A 223 -37.60 -6.21 -21.70
C ALA A 223 -36.56 -7.17 -21.08
N HIS A 224 -36.75 -8.48 -21.25
CA HIS A 224 -35.83 -9.50 -20.74
C HIS A 224 -34.57 -9.59 -21.60
N ALA A 225 -34.72 -9.46 -22.92
CA ALA A 225 -33.58 -9.42 -23.85
C ALA A 225 -32.58 -8.27 -23.58
N VAL A 226 -33.02 -7.20 -22.91
CA VAL A 226 -32.17 -6.04 -22.58
C VAL A 226 -31.54 -6.15 -21.18
N THR A 227 -32.10 -6.99 -20.31
CA THR A 227 -31.62 -7.17 -18.93
C THR A 227 -30.65 -8.35 -18.78
N THR A 228 -30.64 -9.29 -19.72
CA THR A 228 -29.66 -10.38 -19.74
C THR A 228 -28.31 -9.89 -20.30
N PRO A 229 -27.23 -9.83 -19.49
CA PRO A 229 -25.91 -9.58 -20.03
C PRO A 229 -25.54 -10.77 -20.91
N ALA A 230 -25.12 -10.53 -22.15
CA ALA A 230 -24.49 -11.55 -22.98
C ALA A 230 -23.29 -12.13 -22.20
N HIS A 231 -23.44 -13.33 -21.66
CA HIS A 231 -22.31 -14.14 -21.19
C HIS A 231 -21.52 -14.54 -22.43
N GLY A 232 -20.50 -13.75 -22.73
CA GLY A 232 -19.50 -14.04 -23.74
C GLY A 232 -18.16 -13.58 -23.22
N ASP A 233 -17.58 -14.33 -22.28
CA ASP A 233 -16.16 -14.68 -22.27
C ASP A 233 -15.88 -15.71 -21.13
N GLU A 234 -16.21 -16.98 -21.37
CA GLU A 234 -15.77 -18.10 -20.52
C GLU A 234 -14.88 -19.02 -21.36
N ALA A 235 -13.85 -18.42 -21.97
CA ALA A 235 -12.92 -19.11 -22.85
C ALA A 235 -11.46 -18.68 -22.64
N ASN A 236 -10.98 -18.59 -21.39
CA ASN A 236 -9.56 -18.85 -21.09
C ASN A 236 -9.29 -19.01 -19.59
N ALA A 237 -9.43 -20.23 -19.06
CA ALA A 237 -8.82 -20.59 -17.78
C ALA A 237 -7.72 -21.63 -18.07
N PRO A 238 -6.45 -21.38 -17.70
CA PRO A 238 -5.37 -22.34 -17.92
C PRO A 238 -5.57 -23.59 -17.04
N PRO A 239 -5.18 -24.78 -17.53
CA PRO A 239 -5.34 -26.02 -16.76
C PRO A 239 -4.45 -26.00 -15.52
N ALA A 240 -5.08 -26.23 -14.36
CA ALA A 240 -4.38 -26.49 -13.11
C ALA A 240 -3.50 -27.74 -13.28
N ALA A 241 -2.19 -27.57 -13.06
CA ALA A 241 -1.21 -28.65 -13.08
C ALA A 241 -1.23 -29.43 -11.74
N PRO A 242 -0.71 -30.68 -11.71
CA PRO A 242 -0.99 -31.70 -10.69
C PRO A 242 -0.39 -31.42 -9.31
#